data_AF-A0A7T0BZH0-F1
#
_entry.id   AF-A0A7T0BZH0-F1
#
_cell.length_a   1.000
_cell.length_b   1.000
_cell.length_c   1.000
_cell.angle_alpha   90.00
_cell.angle_beta   90.00
_cell.angle_gamma   90.00
#
_symmetry.space_group_name_H-M   'P 1'
#
loop_
_entity.id
_entity.type
_entity.pdbx_description
1 polymer ?
#
loop_
_entity_poly.entity_id
_entity_poly.type
_entity_poly.pdbx_seq_one_letter_code
_entity_poly.pdbx_strand_id
1 'polypeptide(L)'
;MGAFESRFGRGTTQWGINGGFGYTIDLPSTNFGAPDRTNIDFLYLFPHFKYNLTGVIGDSFYRGALYWVAEAGAIFSVSDSTRVIRNPVTGAATLTTTDTAPAVQFGFVPVQVEYKFLGPTRRWAPTIIVGAGFSYGDFDDGAIEISTDFEFILNVGGGIEYFLEDNKSISVGYRLYHLSNSGIERPNIGLNAHLFTVGYSF
;
A
#
# COMPACT_ATOMS: atom_id res chain seq x y z
N MET A 1 32.30 3.72 15.52
CA MET A 1 31.01 3.23 15.02
C MET A 1 31.29 1.97 14.21
N GLY A 2 30.63 0.85 14.51
CA GLY A 2 30.82 -0.40 13.76
C GLY A 2 30.20 -0.31 12.36
N ALA A 3 30.64 -1.18 11.44
CA ALA A 3 30.12 -1.21 10.06
C ALA A 3 28.59 -1.35 9.99
N PHE A 4 27.99 -2.08 10.93
CA PHE A 4 26.53 -2.22 11.07
C PHE A 4 25.83 -0.89 11.39
N GLU A 5 26.30 -0.16 12.40
CA GLU A 5 25.71 1.11 12.82
C GLU A 5 25.90 2.19 11.75
N SER A 6 27.02 2.14 11.02
CA SER A 6 27.29 3.05 9.91
C SER A 6 26.29 2.85 8.76
N ARG A 7 25.92 1.60 8.44
CA ARG A 7 24.93 1.30 7.39
C ARG A 7 23.56 1.90 7.71
N PHE A 8 23.18 1.86 8.99
CA PHE A 8 21.90 2.37 9.48
C PHE A 8 22.08 3.66 10.26
N GLY A 9 23.03 4.51 9.85
CA GLY A 9 23.29 5.80 10.48
C GLY A 9 22.14 6.78 10.29
N ARG A 10 21.91 7.65 11.28
CA ARG A 10 20.92 8.73 11.15
C ARG A 10 21.28 9.62 9.95
N GLY A 11 20.27 10.01 9.18
CA GLY A 11 20.42 10.86 8.01
C GLY A 11 20.83 10.12 6.73
N THR A 12 21.01 8.80 6.77
CA THR A 12 21.20 8.03 5.54
C THR A 12 19.93 8.02 4.69
N THR A 13 20.13 8.08 3.37
CA THR A 13 19.06 8.06 2.38
C THR A 13 19.13 6.80 1.54
N GLN A 14 17.99 6.37 1.01
CA GLN A 14 17.92 5.23 0.12
C GLN A 14 16.83 5.45 -0.93
N TRP A 15 17.14 5.13 -2.18
CA TRP A 15 16.16 5.11 -3.26
C TRP A 15 15.76 3.68 -3.57
N GLY A 16 14.60 3.51 -4.17
CA GLY A 16 14.19 2.20 -4.65
C GLY A 16 12.88 2.23 -5.37
N ILE A 17 12.37 1.04 -5.64
CA ILE A 17 11.12 0.81 -6.32
C ILE A 17 10.40 -0.35 -5.66
N ASN A 18 9.11 -0.15 -5.38
CA ASN A 18 8.17 -1.18 -4.97
C ASN A 18 7.23 -1.46 -6.13
N GLY A 19 6.91 -2.73 -6.35
CA GLY A 19 5.88 -3.12 -7.28
C GLY A 19 5.25 -4.44 -6.88
N GLY A 20 4.07 -4.71 -7.43
CA GLY A 20 3.40 -5.97 -7.17
C GLY A 20 1.95 -5.95 -7.57
N PHE A 21 1.18 -6.82 -6.92
CA PHE A 21 -0.21 -7.11 -7.23
C PHE A 21 -1.09 -6.75 -6.04
N GLY A 22 -2.28 -6.24 -6.32
CA GLY A 22 -3.31 -6.07 -5.31
C GLY A 22 -4.70 -6.37 -5.83
N TYR A 23 -5.62 -6.56 -4.88
CA TYR A 23 -7.02 -6.80 -5.15
C TYR A 23 -7.88 -6.17 -4.06
N THR A 24 -9.05 -5.68 -4.44
CA THR A 24 -9.99 -5.04 -3.51
C THR A 24 -10.74 -6.08 -2.68
N ILE A 25 -11.22 -5.66 -1.52
CA ILE A 25 -11.94 -6.51 -0.58
C ILE A 25 -13.10 -5.78 0.09
N ASP A 26 -14.09 -6.56 0.52
CA ASP A 26 -15.19 -6.09 1.35
C ASP A 26 -14.74 -5.94 2.80
N LEU A 27 -14.35 -4.71 3.17
CA LEU A 27 -14.08 -4.35 4.56
C LEU A 27 -14.87 -3.08 4.95
N PRO A 28 -15.77 -3.14 5.97
CA PRO A 28 -16.21 -4.33 6.70
C PRO A 28 -16.92 -5.34 5.78
N SER A 29 -16.84 -6.61 6.15
CA SER A 29 -17.41 -7.73 5.38
C SER A 29 -18.93 -7.61 5.22
N THR A 30 -19.44 -8.14 4.10
CA THR A 30 -20.88 -8.28 3.81
C THR A 30 -21.66 -9.05 4.89
N ASN A 31 -21.00 -9.90 5.69
CA ASN A 31 -21.59 -10.56 6.85
C ASN A 31 -22.07 -9.58 7.94
N PHE A 32 -21.57 -8.34 7.94
CA PHE A 32 -22.03 -7.25 8.80
C PHE A 32 -23.12 -6.39 8.16
N GLY A 33 -23.76 -6.87 7.09
CA GLY A 33 -24.77 -6.12 6.34
C GLY A 33 -24.19 -5.01 5.47
N ALA A 34 -22.87 -4.97 5.29
CA ALA A 34 -22.23 -4.06 4.36
C ALA A 34 -22.53 -4.50 2.90
N PRO A 35 -22.68 -3.55 1.95
CA PRO A 35 -22.80 -3.89 0.54
C PRO A 35 -21.51 -4.56 0.04
N ASP A 36 -21.60 -5.37 -1.01
CA ASP A 36 -20.42 -5.80 -1.76
C ASP A 36 -19.77 -4.57 -2.45
N ARG A 37 -18.44 -4.55 -2.53
CA ARG A 37 -17.63 -3.52 -3.19
C ARG A 37 -17.27 -3.97 -4.60
N THR A 38 -16.88 -3.02 -5.43
CA THR A 38 -16.24 -3.33 -6.71
C THR A 38 -14.92 -4.08 -6.50
N ASN A 39 -14.83 -5.23 -7.15
CA ASN A 39 -13.63 -6.05 -7.30
C ASN A 39 -12.78 -5.42 -8.40
N ILE A 40 -11.58 -4.99 -8.02
CA ILE A 40 -10.54 -4.52 -8.93
C ILE A 40 -9.28 -5.29 -8.60
N ASP A 41 -8.75 -6.01 -9.59
CA ASP A 41 -7.40 -6.56 -9.52
C ASP A 41 -6.46 -5.59 -10.23
N PHE A 42 -5.29 -5.35 -9.64
CA PHE A 42 -4.37 -4.35 -10.17
C PHE A 42 -2.90 -4.72 -9.97
N LEU A 43 -2.06 -4.17 -10.85
CA LEU A 43 -0.62 -4.09 -10.66
C LEU A 43 -0.24 -2.66 -10.29
N TYR A 44 0.82 -2.48 -9.50
CA TYR A 44 1.32 -1.15 -9.19
C TYR A 44 2.84 -1.08 -9.24
N LEU A 45 3.35 0.14 -9.42
CA LEU A 45 4.78 0.44 -9.44
C LEU A 45 5.04 1.82 -8.82
N PHE A 46 5.69 1.82 -7.66
CA PHE A 46 5.90 2.98 -6.79
C PHE A 46 7.39 3.12 -6.47
N PRO A 47 8.13 3.97 -7.20
CA PRO A 47 9.39 4.52 -6.73
C PRO A 47 9.27 5.08 -5.29
N HIS A 48 10.30 4.85 -4.49
CA HIS A 48 10.34 5.29 -3.11
C HIS A 48 11.65 5.99 -2.75
N PHE A 49 11.54 6.93 -1.82
CA PHE A 49 12.64 7.55 -1.11
C PHE A 49 12.51 7.26 0.38
N LYS A 50 13.60 6.86 1.03
CA LYS A 50 13.67 6.65 2.48
C LYS A 50 14.74 7.54 3.10
N TYR A 51 14.44 8.14 4.24
CA TYR A 51 15.37 8.91 5.06
C TYR A 51 15.39 8.37 6.49
N ASN A 52 16.56 7.97 6.99
CA ASN A 52 16.73 7.43 8.33
C ASN A 52 16.64 8.54 9.40
N LEU A 53 15.55 8.55 10.16
CA LEU A 53 15.27 9.60 11.14
C LEU A 53 16.08 9.44 12.43
N THR A 54 16.36 8.21 12.85
CA THR A 54 16.84 7.91 14.21
C THR A 54 18.25 7.34 14.26
N GLY A 55 18.71 6.69 13.19
CA GLY A 55 19.77 5.71 13.30
C GLY A 55 19.31 4.47 14.07
N VAL A 56 20.24 3.57 14.44
CA VAL A 56 19.91 2.41 15.28
C VAL A 56 19.57 2.86 16.70
N ILE A 57 18.38 2.51 17.16
CA ILE A 57 17.86 2.71 18.51
C ILE A 57 17.47 1.37 19.14
N GLY A 58 17.40 1.33 20.48
CA GLY A 58 17.00 0.14 21.24
C GLY A 58 18.12 -0.89 21.45
N ASP A 59 17.98 -1.71 22.48
CA ASP A 59 19.01 -2.64 22.96
C ASP A 59 18.55 -4.11 23.05
N SER A 60 17.27 -4.39 22.76
CA SER A 60 16.65 -5.71 22.87
C SER A 60 15.92 -6.11 21.57
N PHE A 61 14.84 -6.90 21.67
CA PHE A 61 14.08 -7.41 20.53
C PHE A 61 13.52 -6.32 19.59
N TYR A 62 13.32 -5.11 20.12
CA TYR A 62 12.82 -3.95 19.36
C TYR A 62 13.94 -3.10 18.76
N ARG A 63 15.22 -3.50 18.88
CA ARG A 63 16.34 -2.76 18.28
C ARG A 63 16.09 -2.56 16.78
N GLY A 64 16.23 -1.32 16.32
CA GLY A 64 15.81 -0.96 14.97
C GLY A 64 16.08 0.48 14.59
N ALA A 65 15.55 0.92 13.46
CA ALA A 65 15.64 2.29 12.99
C ALA A 65 14.32 2.73 12.36
N LEU A 66 13.95 3.98 12.60
CA LEU A 66 12.75 4.61 12.04
C LEU A 66 13.13 5.42 10.81
N TYR A 67 12.38 5.22 9.73
CA TYR A 67 12.56 5.91 8.46
C TYR A 67 11.33 6.75 8.14
N TRP A 68 11.55 7.94 7.64
CA TRP A 68 10.55 8.62 6.83
C TRP A 68 10.59 8.01 5.42
N VAL A 69 9.42 7.77 4.83
CA VAL A 69 9.29 7.21 3.49
C VAL A 69 8.33 8.07 2.68
N ALA A 70 8.70 8.34 1.43
CA ALA A 70 7.83 8.95 0.43
C ALA A 70 7.76 8.03 -0.79
N GLU A 71 6.56 7.80 -1.31
CA GLU A 71 6.33 6.98 -2.50
C GLU A 71 5.45 7.72 -3.49
N ALA A 72 5.72 7.60 -4.79
CA ALA A 72 4.88 8.12 -5.85
C ALA A 72 4.87 7.12 -7.01
N GLY A 73 3.72 6.86 -7.62
CA GLY A 73 3.64 5.87 -8.67
C GLY A 73 2.27 5.72 -9.31
N ALA A 74 2.09 4.62 -10.00
CA ALA A 74 0.86 4.29 -10.71
C ALA A 74 0.35 2.89 -10.33
N ILE A 75 -0.96 2.74 -10.39
CA ILE A 75 -1.73 1.52 -10.19
C ILE A 75 -2.54 1.31 -11.46
N PHE A 76 -2.55 0.10 -12.00
CA PHE A 76 -3.18 -0.26 -13.28
C PHE A 76 -4.14 -1.42 -13.05
N SER A 77 -5.40 -1.29 -13.45
CA SER A 77 -6.30 -2.45 -13.47
C SER A 77 -5.78 -3.50 -14.44
N VAL A 78 -5.95 -4.78 -14.08
CA VAL A 78 -5.54 -5.92 -14.92
C VAL A 78 -6.69 -6.85 -15.27
N SER A 79 -7.89 -6.55 -14.78
CA SER A 79 -9.14 -7.23 -15.08
C SER A 79 -10.27 -6.20 -15.16
N ASP A 80 -11.36 -6.59 -15.83
CA ASP A 80 -12.59 -5.83 -15.83
C ASP A 80 -13.10 -5.67 -14.39
N SER A 81 -13.52 -4.46 -14.03
CA SER A 81 -14.10 -4.18 -12.72
C SER A 81 -15.44 -4.93 -12.59
N THR A 82 -15.64 -5.63 -11.49
CA THR A 82 -16.89 -6.38 -11.26
C THR A 82 -17.47 -6.12 -9.90
N ARG A 83 -18.80 -6.20 -9.77
CA ARG A 83 -19.49 -6.04 -8.49
C ARG A 83 -20.64 -7.01 -8.37
N VAL A 84 -20.88 -7.49 -7.15
CA VAL A 84 -22.08 -8.25 -6.86
C VAL A 84 -23.25 -7.29 -6.65
N ILE A 85 -24.30 -7.43 -7.47
CA ILE A 85 -25.56 -6.72 -7.33
C ILE A 85 -26.59 -7.69 -6.77
N ARG A 86 -27.25 -7.30 -5.67
CA ARG A 86 -28.28 -8.11 -5.03
C ARG A 86 -29.66 -7.56 -5.35
N ASN A 87 -30.56 -8.44 -5.78
CA ASN A 87 -31.96 -8.09 -5.98
C ASN A 87 -32.61 -7.78 -4.62
N PRO A 88 -33.21 -6.59 -4.44
CA PRO A 88 -33.76 -6.17 -3.15
C PRO A 88 -35.02 -6.93 -2.73
N VAL A 89 -35.69 -7.63 -3.66
CA VAL A 89 -36.92 -8.39 -3.41
C VAL A 89 -36.61 -9.86 -3.18
N THR A 90 -35.77 -10.47 -4.02
CA THR A 90 -35.51 -11.92 -3.98
C THR A 90 -34.23 -12.30 -3.23
N GLY A 91 -33.35 -11.34 -2.97
CA GLY A 91 -32.02 -11.58 -2.40
C GLY A 91 -31.04 -12.27 -3.36
N ALA A 92 -31.45 -12.54 -4.61
CA ALA A 92 -30.60 -13.17 -5.61
C ALA A 92 -29.38 -12.27 -5.93
N ALA A 93 -28.18 -12.84 -5.90
CA ALA A 93 -26.94 -12.16 -6.21
C ALA A 93 -26.53 -12.41 -7.66
N THR A 94 -26.07 -11.37 -8.36
CA THR A 94 -25.54 -11.45 -9.72
C THR A 94 -24.19 -10.72 -9.76
N LEU A 95 -23.17 -11.37 -10.33
CA LEU A 95 -21.91 -10.71 -10.64
C LEU A 95 -22.08 -9.88 -11.91
N THR A 96 -21.79 -8.59 -11.83
CA THR A 96 -21.97 -7.63 -12.93
C THR A 96 -20.65 -6.94 -13.21
N THR A 97 -20.23 -6.91 -14.48
CA THR A 97 -19.13 -6.07 -14.93
C THR A 97 -19.55 -4.61 -14.87
N THR A 98 -18.83 -3.78 -14.11
CA THR A 98 -19.12 -2.36 -13.93
C THR A 98 -18.32 -1.49 -14.90
N ASP A 99 -17.12 -1.93 -15.26
CA ASP A 99 -16.29 -1.27 -16.25
C ASP A 99 -15.39 -2.29 -16.98
N THR A 100 -15.20 -2.06 -18.27
CA THR A 100 -14.36 -2.87 -19.18
C THR A 100 -13.14 -2.09 -19.69
N ALA A 101 -13.04 -0.80 -19.35
CA ALA A 101 -11.90 0.03 -19.73
C ALA A 101 -10.68 -0.30 -18.84
N PRO A 102 -9.47 -0.21 -19.39
CA PRO A 102 -8.27 -0.15 -18.56
C PRO A 102 -8.31 1.11 -17.70
N ALA A 103 -8.17 0.95 -16.40
CA ALA A 103 -8.19 2.03 -15.42
C ALA A 103 -6.79 2.24 -14.85
N VAL A 104 -6.42 3.49 -14.59
CA VAL A 104 -5.16 3.92 -14.01
C VAL A 104 -5.39 4.90 -12.85
N GLN A 105 -4.68 4.66 -11.75
CA GLN A 105 -4.63 5.57 -10.61
C GLN A 105 -3.19 6.00 -10.35
N PHE A 106 -2.93 7.31 -10.28
CA PHE A 106 -1.65 7.86 -9.84
C PHE A 106 -1.71 8.13 -8.35
N GLY A 107 -0.76 7.60 -7.58
CA GLY A 107 -0.68 7.78 -6.13
C GLY A 107 0.56 8.55 -5.72
N PHE A 108 0.42 9.39 -4.70
CA PHE A 108 1.52 10.01 -3.98
C PHE A 108 1.29 9.91 -2.47
N VAL A 109 2.23 9.29 -1.78
CA VAL A 109 2.16 8.96 -0.36
C VAL A 109 3.39 9.54 0.36
N PRO A 110 3.38 10.86 0.67
CA PRO A 110 4.53 11.55 1.25
C PRO A 110 4.65 11.42 2.77
N VAL A 111 3.57 11.05 3.47
CA VAL A 111 3.56 10.94 4.92
C VAL A 111 3.56 9.46 5.28
N GLN A 112 4.74 8.85 5.29
CA GLN A 112 4.89 7.46 5.72
C GLN A 112 6.06 7.30 6.68
N VAL A 113 5.91 6.37 7.61
CA VAL A 113 6.99 5.94 8.50
C VAL A 113 7.15 4.44 8.45
N GLU A 114 8.39 3.99 8.31
CA GLU A 114 8.77 2.58 8.33
C GLU A 114 9.70 2.32 9.51
N TYR A 115 9.37 1.35 10.35
CA TYR A 115 10.28 0.86 11.37
C TYR A 115 10.92 -0.45 10.90
N LYS A 116 12.24 -0.48 10.85
CA LYS A 116 13.02 -1.69 10.54
C LYS A 116 13.54 -2.28 11.83
N PHE A 117 13.18 -3.52 12.15
CA PHE A 117 13.73 -4.25 13.28
C PHE A 117 15.08 -4.85 12.87
N LEU A 118 16.18 -4.27 13.37
CA LEU A 118 17.55 -4.56 12.93
C LEU A 118 18.28 -5.48 13.92
N GLY A 119 19.19 -6.31 13.41
CA GLY A 119 20.06 -7.13 14.24
C GLY A 119 21.48 -7.19 13.69
N PRO A 120 22.53 -7.08 14.53
CA PRO A 120 23.92 -7.00 14.05
C PRO A 120 24.42 -8.32 13.44
N THR A 121 23.77 -9.45 13.76
CA THR A 121 24.16 -10.78 13.33
C THR A 121 23.35 -11.31 12.14
N ARG A 122 22.35 -10.56 11.65
CA ARG A 122 21.46 -10.98 10.57
C ARG A 122 21.41 -9.96 9.46
N ARG A 123 21.27 -10.45 8.23
CA ARG A 123 21.15 -9.64 7.00
C ARG A 123 19.70 -9.41 6.58
N TRP A 124 18.75 -9.56 7.48
CA TRP A 124 17.35 -9.30 7.17
C TRP A 124 16.67 -8.61 8.34
N ALA A 125 15.59 -7.87 8.06
CA ALA A 125 14.82 -7.09 9.02
C ALA A 125 13.32 -7.24 8.76
N PRO A 126 12.51 -7.65 9.77
CA PRO A 126 11.09 -7.36 9.76
C PRO A 126 10.90 -5.85 9.66
N THR A 127 9.85 -5.44 8.96
CA THR A 127 9.45 -4.05 8.85
C THR A 127 7.97 -3.90 9.15
N ILE A 128 7.61 -2.74 9.69
CA ILE A 128 6.24 -2.27 9.76
C ILE A 128 6.19 -0.88 9.12
N ILE A 129 5.13 -0.59 8.38
CA ILE A 129 4.94 0.69 7.71
C ILE A 129 3.50 1.15 7.88
N VAL A 130 3.33 2.45 8.04
CA VAL A 130 2.03 3.12 8.03
C VAL A 130 2.18 4.44 7.28
N GLY A 131 1.15 4.81 6.53
CA GLY A 131 1.23 5.94 5.63
C GLY A 131 -0.11 6.56 5.26
N ALA A 132 -0.03 7.83 4.86
CA ALA A 132 -1.13 8.60 4.31
C ALA A 132 -0.69 9.38 3.07
N GLY A 133 -1.60 9.52 2.12
CA GLY A 133 -1.35 10.14 0.83
C GLY A 133 -2.63 10.46 0.09
N PHE A 134 -2.49 10.62 -1.21
CA PHE A 134 -3.59 10.90 -2.11
C PHE A 134 -3.33 10.28 -3.48
N SER A 135 -4.39 10.15 -4.24
CA SER A 135 -4.36 9.68 -5.61
C SER A 135 -5.33 10.41 -6.52
N TYR A 136 -5.07 10.33 -7.81
CA TYR A 136 -5.93 10.84 -8.87
C TYR A 136 -5.97 9.86 -10.05
N GLY A 137 -7.14 9.57 -10.61
CA GLY A 137 -7.31 8.51 -11.60
C GLY A 137 -8.77 8.31 -11.99
N ASP A 138 -9.04 7.22 -12.69
CA ASP A 138 -10.36 6.86 -13.27
C ASP A 138 -10.96 5.61 -12.61
N PHE A 139 -10.49 5.22 -11.42
CA PHE A 139 -11.03 4.04 -10.73
C PHE A 139 -12.51 4.21 -10.37
N ASP A 140 -13.00 5.45 -10.25
CA ASP A 140 -14.38 5.77 -9.93
C ASP A 140 -15.35 5.45 -11.08
N ASP A 141 -14.88 5.38 -12.33
CA ASP A 141 -15.67 4.92 -13.49
C ASP A 141 -16.21 3.49 -13.26
N GLY A 142 -15.37 2.61 -12.68
CA GLY A 142 -15.73 1.23 -12.32
C GLY A 142 -16.20 1.04 -10.88
N ALA A 143 -15.79 1.94 -9.97
CA ALA A 143 -16.05 1.86 -8.53
C ALA A 143 -16.77 3.10 -7.99
N ILE A 144 -18.10 3.10 -8.11
CA ILE A 144 -18.97 4.13 -7.53
C ILE A 144 -18.76 4.33 -6.01
N GLU A 145 -18.15 3.37 -5.32
CA GLU A 145 -17.78 3.43 -3.90
C GLU A 145 -16.93 4.65 -3.53
N ILE A 146 -16.08 5.10 -4.45
CA ILE A 146 -15.14 6.21 -4.24
C ILE A 146 -15.62 7.52 -4.88
N SER A 147 -16.39 7.44 -5.98
CA SER A 147 -17.21 8.55 -6.52
C SER A 147 -16.48 9.77 -7.07
N THR A 148 -15.15 9.82 -7.00
CA THR A 148 -14.34 10.92 -7.53
C THR A 148 -13.03 10.41 -8.09
N ASP A 149 -12.48 11.13 -9.07
CA ASP A 149 -11.13 10.89 -9.56
C ASP A 149 -10.08 10.99 -8.44
N PHE A 150 -10.29 11.91 -7.50
CA PHE A 150 -9.40 12.22 -6.38
C PHE A 150 -9.74 11.41 -5.12
N GLU A 151 -8.75 10.72 -4.57
CA GLU A 151 -8.92 9.90 -3.37
C GLU A 151 -7.81 10.13 -2.34
N PHE A 152 -8.13 10.08 -1.05
CA PHE A 152 -7.12 9.93 0.00
C PHE A 152 -6.69 8.46 0.12
N ILE A 153 -5.39 8.24 0.29
CA ILE A 153 -4.83 6.92 0.57
C ILE A 153 -4.48 6.85 2.05
N LEU A 154 -4.95 5.80 2.73
CA LEU A 154 -4.39 5.35 4.01
C LEU A 154 -3.84 3.94 3.83
N ASN A 155 -2.65 3.67 4.37
CA ASN A 155 -2.08 2.35 4.32
C ASN A 155 -1.39 1.93 5.61
N VAL A 156 -1.42 0.62 5.86
CA VAL A 156 -0.67 -0.02 6.95
C VAL A 156 -0.20 -1.39 6.47
N GLY A 157 1.00 -1.79 6.88
CA GLY A 157 1.52 -3.09 6.49
C GLY A 157 2.83 -3.44 7.17
N GLY A 158 3.44 -4.49 6.65
CA GLY A 158 4.72 -4.97 7.12
C GLY A 158 5.35 -5.92 6.12
N GLY A 159 6.60 -6.28 6.37
CA GLY A 159 7.36 -7.10 5.45
C GLY A 159 8.66 -7.58 6.03
N ILE A 160 9.50 -8.10 5.14
CA ILE A 160 10.87 -8.50 5.42
C ILE A 160 11.75 -7.87 4.35
N GLU A 161 12.79 -7.17 4.80
CA GLU A 161 13.84 -6.64 3.94
C GLU A 161 15.11 -7.46 4.14
N TYR A 162 15.75 -7.87 3.04
CA TYR A 162 17.02 -8.56 3.00
C TYR A 162 18.11 -7.62 2.47
N PHE A 163 19.19 -7.50 3.24
CA PHE A 163 20.29 -6.58 3.04
C PHE A 163 21.39 -7.22 2.18
N LEU A 164 21.59 -6.63 1.01
CA LEU A 164 22.68 -6.97 0.08
C LEU A 164 23.93 -6.13 0.36
N GLU A 165 24.95 -6.29 -0.46
CA GLU A 165 26.15 -5.45 -0.48
C GLU A 165 25.84 -4.03 -1.02
N ASP A 166 26.77 -3.10 -0.88
CA ASP A 166 26.68 -1.72 -1.40
C ASP A 166 25.40 -0.97 -0.99
N ASN A 167 24.91 -1.18 0.23
CA ASN A 167 23.66 -0.60 0.74
C ASN A 167 22.40 -0.95 -0.06
N LYS A 168 22.47 -1.96 -0.94
CA LYS A 168 21.30 -2.48 -1.65
C LYS A 168 20.47 -3.39 -0.76
N SER A 169 19.20 -3.54 -1.12
CA SER A 169 18.30 -4.50 -0.47
C SER A 169 17.17 -4.95 -1.38
N ILE A 170 16.63 -6.13 -1.07
CA ILE A 170 15.39 -6.66 -1.65
C ILE A 170 14.38 -6.80 -0.53
N SER A 171 13.13 -6.48 -0.79
CA SER A 171 12.05 -6.62 0.20
C SER A 171 10.87 -7.37 -0.36
N VAL A 172 10.18 -8.09 0.52
CA VAL A 172 8.83 -8.60 0.30
C VAL A 172 7.92 -8.05 1.39
N GLY A 173 6.69 -7.70 1.04
CA GLY A 173 5.79 -7.06 1.99
C GLY A 173 4.32 -7.24 1.63
N TYR A 174 3.49 -6.91 2.60
CA TYR A 174 2.04 -6.89 2.48
C TYR A 174 1.51 -5.59 3.10
N ARG A 175 0.56 -4.94 2.40
CA ARG A 175 -0.10 -3.72 2.88
C ARG A 175 -1.61 -3.83 2.69
N LEU A 176 -2.34 -3.20 3.59
CA LEU A 176 -3.74 -2.84 3.44
C LEU A 176 -3.81 -1.40 2.97
N TYR A 177 -4.54 -1.14 1.89
CA TYR A 177 -4.86 0.20 1.40
C TYR A 177 -6.33 0.48 1.64
N HIS A 178 -6.62 1.74 1.96
CA HIS A 178 -7.95 2.30 2.00
C HIS A 178 -7.96 3.58 1.15
N LEU A 179 -8.85 3.63 0.16
CA LEU A 179 -9.11 4.78 -0.67
C LEU A 179 -10.47 5.38 -0.29
N SER A 180 -10.52 6.70 -0.10
CA SER A 180 -11.77 7.42 0.17
C SER A 180 -11.64 8.92 -0.13
N ASN A 181 -12.71 9.57 -0.55
CA ASN A 181 -12.73 11.00 -0.85
C ASN A 181 -13.04 11.88 0.38
N SER A 182 -13.12 11.29 1.58
CA SER A 182 -13.45 11.98 2.85
C SER A 182 -14.81 12.73 2.85
N GLY A 183 -15.73 12.36 1.97
CA GLY A 183 -17.06 12.95 1.86
C GLY A 183 -17.11 14.18 0.95
N ILE A 184 -16.13 14.35 0.06
CA ILE A 184 -16.19 15.33 -1.04
C ILE A 184 -17.41 15.06 -1.92
N GLU A 185 -17.65 13.79 -2.28
CA GLU A 185 -18.82 13.35 -3.03
C GLU A 185 -19.39 12.04 -2.47
N ARG A 186 -20.71 11.87 -2.55
CA ARG A 186 -21.39 10.65 -2.10
C ARG A 186 -21.46 9.62 -3.24
N PRO A 187 -21.45 8.32 -2.94
CA PRO A 187 -21.59 7.73 -1.60
C PRO A 187 -20.35 7.71 -0.70
N ASN A 188 -19.12 7.74 -1.23
CA ASN A 188 -17.86 7.61 -0.46
C ASN A 188 -17.91 6.49 0.59
N ILE A 189 -18.19 5.28 0.14
CA ILE A 189 -18.16 4.08 0.99
C ILE A 189 -16.71 3.65 1.24
N GLY A 190 -15.80 4.06 0.33
CA GLY A 190 -14.40 3.73 0.34
C GLY A 190 -14.11 2.35 -0.23
N LEU A 191 -12.89 2.19 -0.74
CA LEU A 191 -12.39 0.97 -1.34
C LEU A 191 -11.19 0.48 -0.53
N ASN A 192 -11.22 -0.78 -0.11
CA ASN A 192 -10.11 -1.39 0.62
C ASN A 192 -9.42 -2.42 -0.27
N ALA A 193 -8.10 -2.54 -0.15
CA ALA A 193 -7.34 -3.49 -0.96
C ALA A 193 -6.21 -4.16 -0.18
N HIS A 194 -5.94 -5.41 -0.54
CA HIS A 194 -4.73 -6.13 -0.20
C HIS A 194 -3.66 -5.86 -1.25
N LEU A 195 -2.44 -5.52 -0.84
CA LEU A 195 -1.30 -5.32 -1.73
C LEU A 195 -0.17 -6.26 -1.32
N PHE A 196 0.33 -7.04 -2.26
CA PHE A 196 1.56 -7.82 -2.15
C PHE A 196 2.67 -7.07 -2.86
N THR A 197 3.82 -6.95 -2.20
CA THR A 197 4.92 -6.09 -2.62
C THR A 197 6.20 -6.89 -2.79
N VAL A 198 6.90 -6.64 -3.89
CA VAL A 198 8.33 -6.89 -4.02
C VAL A 198 9.02 -5.55 -4.24
N GLY A 199 10.14 -5.35 -3.57
CA GLY A 199 10.89 -4.10 -3.64
C GLY A 199 12.37 -4.31 -3.84
N TYR A 200 13.01 -3.34 -4.47
CA TYR A 200 14.46 -3.23 -4.58
C TYR A 200 14.89 -1.83 -4.20
N SER A 201 15.95 -1.73 -3.40
CA SER A 201 16.54 -0.45 -2.99
C SER A 201 18.04 -0.41 -3.27
N PHE A 202 18.54 0.78 -3.61
CA PHE A 202 19.90 1.05 -4.04
C PHE A 202 20.42 2.42 -3.58
#